data_AF-A0A2N1VWI1-F1
#
_entry.id   AF-A0A2N1VWI1-F1
#
_cell.length_a   1.000
_cell.length_b   1.000
_cell.length_c   1.000
_cell.angle_alpha   90.00
_cell.angle_beta   90.00
_cell.angle_gamma   90.00
#
_symmetry.space_group_name_H-M   'P 1'
#
loop_
_entity.id
_entity.type
_entity.pdbx_description
1 polymer ?
#
loop_
_entity_poly.entity_id
_entity_poly.type
_entity_poly.pdbx_seq_one_letter_code
_entity_poly.pdbx_strand_id
1 'polypeptide(L)'
;MKKRIIINGDLKDLLTYCTAIYSMEDDIDLEYLKLIFEGSPIFENKSFDLKVLGTLQKTSVNRSSNFFLKDKVVTLQIRYEIKKVTDIELNEEDENWIKNDVSRLLEHFEALISPLD
;
A
#
# COMPACT_ATOMS: atom_id res chain seq x y z
N MET A 1 18.83 9.26 -3.89
CA MET A 1 17.76 8.54 -3.14
C MET A 1 18.12 7.06 -3.00
N LYS A 2 18.17 6.53 -1.78
CA LYS A 2 18.32 5.08 -1.53
C LYS A 2 16.97 4.47 -1.14
N LYS A 3 16.61 3.32 -1.71
CA LYS A 3 15.31 2.65 -1.53
C LYS A 3 15.47 1.26 -0.94
N ARG A 4 14.58 0.90 -0.02
CA ARG A 4 14.40 -0.47 0.49
C ARG A 4 12.90 -0.78 0.59
N ILE A 5 12.43 -1.74 -0.20
CA ILE A 5 11.08 -2.30 -0.06
C ILE A 5 11.17 -3.61 0.73
N ILE A 6 10.31 -3.74 1.73
CA ILE A 6 10.10 -4.95 2.51
C ILE A 6 8.64 -5.35 2.33
N ILE A 7 8.40 -6.52 1.74
CA ILE A 7 7.07 -7.13 1.69
C ILE A 7 7.08 -8.25 2.72
N ASN A 8 6.19 -8.15 3.70
CA ASN A 8 6.03 -9.13 4.78
C ASN A 8 4.62 -9.72 4.74
N GLY A 9 4.54 -11.05 4.81
CA GLY A 9 3.30 -11.81 4.67
C GLY A 9 3.10 -12.31 3.25
N ASP A 10 2.50 -13.50 3.12
CA ASP A 10 2.04 -14.04 1.85
C ASP A 10 0.59 -13.61 1.62
N LEU A 11 0.12 -13.55 0.37
CA LEU A 11 -1.27 -13.13 0.09
C LEU A 11 -2.29 -14.16 0.60
N LYS A 12 -1.84 -15.39 0.82
CA LYS A 12 -2.59 -16.44 1.50
C LYS A 12 -2.88 -16.12 2.97
N ASP A 13 -2.06 -15.25 3.59
CA ASP A 13 -2.24 -14.81 4.95
C ASP A 13 -3.39 -13.79 5.05
N LEU A 14 -4.08 -13.78 6.19
CA LEU A 14 -5.18 -12.82 6.46
C LEU A 14 -4.69 -11.35 6.50
N LEU A 15 -3.38 -11.14 6.52
CA LEU A 15 -2.70 -9.86 6.63
C LEU A 15 -1.44 -9.84 5.77
N THR A 16 -1.38 -8.91 4.81
CA THR A 16 -0.20 -8.64 3.99
C THR A 16 0.28 -7.21 4.23
N TYR A 17 1.59 -7.03 4.38
CA TYR A 17 2.23 -5.74 4.61
C TYR A 17 3.24 -5.42 3.51
N CYS A 18 3.17 -4.23 2.94
CA CYS A 18 4.23 -3.61 2.17
C CYS A 18 4.79 -2.42 2.96
N THR A 19 6.09 -2.43 3.25
CA THR A 19 6.78 -1.29 3.86
C THR A 19 7.88 -0.84 2.92
N ALA A 20 7.75 0.37 2.39
CA ALA A 20 8.75 0.99 1.54
C ALA A 20 9.45 2.12 2.30
N ILE A 21 10.77 2.03 2.40
CA ILE A 21 11.62 2.97 3.13
C ILE A 21 12.53 3.66 2.12
N TYR A 22 12.49 4.99 2.10
CA TYR A 22 13.26 5.84 1.22
C TYR A 22 14.14 6.76 2.07
N SER A 23 15.45 6.68 1.85
CA SER A 23 16.42 7.59 2.44
C SER A 23 16.78 8.65 1.42
N MET A 24 16.54 9.90 1.81
CA MET A 24 16.66 11.08 0.97
C MET A 24 17.98 11.79 1.31
N GLU A 25 18.60 12.39 0.30
CA GLU A 25 19.91 13.05 0.47
C GLU A 25 19.73 14.51 0.90
N ASP A 26 18.70 15.16 0.35
CA ASP A 26 18.34 16.55 0.62
C ASP A 26 17.34 16.69 1.77
N ASP A 27 17.28 17.91 2.34
CA ASP A 27 16.26 18.28 3.31
C ASP A 27 14.94 18.45 2.57
N ILE A 28 13.96 17.60 2.89
CA ILE A 28 12.62 17.67 2.31
C ILE A 28 11.74 18.54 3.20
N ASP A 29 10.83 19.30 2.59
CA ASP A 29 9.75 19.92 3.34
C ASP A 29 8.77 18.84 3.82
N LEU A 30 8.94 18.51 5.10
CA LEU A 30 8.26 17.42 5.79
C LEU A 30 6.76 17.69 5.92
N GLU A 31 6.38 18.95 6.15
CA GLU A 31 4.99 19.35 6.31
C GLU A 31 4.28 19.31 4.96
N TYR A 32 4.95 19.78 3.90
CA TYR A 32 4.42 19.74 2.55
C TYR A 32 4.17 18.32 2.05
N LEU A 33 5.13 17.40 2.22
CA LEU A 33 4.94 16.00 1.84
C LEU A 33 3.78 15.34 2.59
N LYS A 34 3.66 15.62 3.89
CA LYS A 34 2.57 15.09 4.71
C LYS A 34 1.22 15.61 4.23
N LEU A 35 1.11 16.91 3.94
CA LEU A 35 -0.11 17.52 3.40
C LEU A 35 -0.51 16.92 2.05
N ILE A 36 0.44 16.67 1.15
CA ILE A 36 0.11 16.02 -0.13
C ILE A 36 -0.31 14.57 0.09
N PHE A 37 0.38 13.83 0.96
CA PHE A 37 0.04 12.44 1.24
C PHE A 37 -1.38 12.32 1.81
N GLU A 38 -1.70 13.10 2.84
CA GLU A 38 -3.01 13.11 3.50
C GLU A 38 -4.12 13.65 2.58
N GLY A 39 -3.79 14.58 1.68
CA GLY A 39 -4.73 15.12 0.69
C GLY A 39 -4.88 14.26 -0.58
N SER A 40 -4.14 13.15 -0.71
CA SER A 40 -4.14 12.35 -1.94
C SER A 40 -5.13 11.18 -1.88
N PRO A 41 -6.16 11.16 -2.75
CA PRO A 41 -7.15 10.08 -2.78
C PRO A 41 -6.58 8.69 -3.10
N ILE A 42 -5.34 8.62 -3.59
CA ILE A 42 -4.71 7.34 -3.88
C ILE A 42 -4.23 6.64 -2.61
N PHE A 43 -3.82 7.39 -1.59
CA PHE A 43 -3.30 6.84 -0.33
C PHE A 43 -4.36 6.67 0.75
N GLU A 44 -5.57 7.17 0.53
CA GLU A 44 -6.71 6.93 1.42
C GLU A 44 -6.95 5.44 1.71
N ASN A 45 -7.50 5.20 2.89
CA ASN A 45 -7.99 3.88 3.29
C ASN A 45 -9.14 3.47 2.38
N LYS A 46 -9.07 2.25 1.83
CA LYS A 46 -10.07 1.74 0.89
C LYS A 46 -10.51 0.34 1.26
N SER A 47 -11.78 0.05 1.03
CA SER A 47 -12.34 -1.29 1.16
C SER A 47 -12.81 -1.76 -0.22
N PHE A 48 -12.45 -2.99 -0.56
CA PHE A 48 -12.77 -3.62 -1.84
C PHE A 48 -13.50 -4.94 -1.58
N ASP A 49 -14.48 -5.23 -2.42
CA ASP A 49 -15.19 -6.51 -2.41
C ASP A 49 -14.66 -7.39 -3.56
N LEU A 50 -14.08 -8.53 -3.22
CA LEU A 50 -13.72 -9.57 -4.18
C LEU A 50 -14.91 -10.53 -4.31
N LYS A 51 -15.38 -10.72 -5.55
CA LYS A 51 -16.48 -11.64 -5.85
C LYS A 51 -15.96 -13.06 -5.84
N VAL A 52 -16.51 -13.88 -4.96
CA VAL A 52 -16.33 -15.33 -5.02
C VAL A 52 -17.30 -15.88 -6.06
N LEU A 53 -16.76 -16.44 -7.16
CA LEU A 53 -17.54 -17.05 -8.22
C LEU A 53 -18.54 -18.08 -7.65
N GLY A 54 -19.83 -17.92 -8.00
CA GLY A 54 -20.88 -18.87 -7.64
C GLY A 54 -21.49 -18.71 -6.24
N THR A 55 -21.13 -17.68 -5.46
CA THR A 55 -21.75 -17.43 -4.14
C THR A 55 -22.26 -15.99 -4.01
N LEU A 56 -23.25 -15.77 -3.13
CA LEU A 56 -23.71 -14.44 -2.71
C LEU A 56 -22.76 -13.79 -1.67
N GLN A 57 -21.72 -14.51 -1.24
CA GLN A 57 -20.78 -14.09 -0.22
C GLN A 57 -19.60 -13.36 -0.86
N LYS A 58 -19.01 -12.41 -0.11
CA LYS A 58 -17.95 -11.52 -0.60
C LYS A 58 -16.76 -11.58 0.35
N THR A 59 -15.55 -11.66 -0.20
CA THR A 59 -14.33 -11.43 0.57
C THR A 59 -14.06 -9.93 0.56
N SER A 60 -13.84 -9.31 1.72
CA SER A 60 -13.51 -7.88 1.78
C SER A 60 -12.02 -7.70 2.03
N VAL A 61 -11.39 -6.84 1.22
CA VAL A 61 -10.00 -6.42 1.38
C VAL A 61 -10.00 -4.98 1.87
N ASN A 62 -9.48 -4.75 3.07
CA ASN A 62 -9.27 -3.41 3.61
C ASN A 62 -7.81 -3.03 3.43
N ARG A 63 -7.57 -1.96 2.67
CA ARG A 63 -6.26 -1.35 2.51
C ARG A 63 -6.17 -0.13 3.41
N SER A 64 -5.12 -0.09 4.23
CA SER A 64 -4.72 1.12 4.96
C SER A 64 -3.32 1.55 4.56
N SER A 65 -3.12 2.84 4.33
CA SER A 65 -1.81 3.41 4.03
C SER A 65 -1.42 4.38 5.14
N ASN A 66 -0.19 4.25 5.64
CA ASN A 66 0.39 5.13 6.63
C ASN A 66 1.69 5.70 6.12
N PHE A 67 1.92 6.96 6.42
CA PHE A 67 3.14 7.67 6.10
C PHE A 67 3.84 8.04 7.41
N PHE A 68 5.13 7.70 7.48
CA PHE A 68 5.98 8.09 8.58
C PHE A 68 7.19 8.81 8.04
N LEU A 69 7.59 9.84 8.76
CA LEU A 69 8.76 10.58 8.42
C LEU A 69 9.61 10.80 9.67
N LYS A 70 10.91 10.55 9.52
CA LYS A 70 11.91 10.76 10.56
C LYS A 70 13.22 11.18 9.92
N ASP A 71 13.68 12.39 10.23
CA ASP A 71 14.87 12.99 9.64
C ASP A 71 14.80 12.95 8.10
N LYS A 72 15.82 12.40 7.44
CA LYS A 72 15.87 12.20 5.98
C LYS A 72 15.28 10.86 5.52
N VAL A 73 14.54 10.18 6.38
CA VAL A 73 13.93 8.88 6.09
C VAL A 73 12.43 9.01 5.99
N VAL A 74 11.93 8.67 4.82
CA VAL A 74 10.52 8.62 4.48
C VAL A 74 10.08 7.16 4.42
N THR A 75 9.01 6.82 5.11
CA THR A 75 8.48 5.44 5.14
C THR A 75 7.00 5.44 4.74
N LEU A 76 6.69 4.68 3.70
CA LEU A 76 5.32 4.33 3.33
C LEU A 76 5.04 2.91 3.82
N GLN A 77 3.97 2.75 4.61
CA GLN A 77 3.47 1.45 5.02
C GLN A 77 2.07 1.25 4.43
N ILE A 78 1.90 0.19 3.67
CA ILE A 78 0.61 -0.24 3.13
C ILE A 78 0.27 -1.59 3.76
N ARG A 79 -0.92 -1.69 4.33
CA ARG A 79 -1.42 -2.92 4.95
C ARG A 79 -2.71 -3.33 4.23
N TYR A 80 -2.78 -4.59 3.85
CA TYR A 80 -3.99 -5.24 3.36
C TYR A 80 -4.47 -6.22 4.43
N GLU A 81 -5.71 -6.05 4.87
CA GLU A 81 -6.42 -6.97 5.75
C GLU A 81 -7.49 -7.68 4.91
N ILE A 82 -7.41 -9.00 4.84
CA ILE A 82 -8.29 -9.82 4.01
C ILE A 82 -9.26 -10.55 4.94
N LYS A 83 -10.53 -10.12 4.92
CA LYS A 83 -11.62 -10.75 5.67
C LYS A 83 -12.35 -11.73 4.76
N LYS A 84 -11.97 -13.00 4.88
CA LYS A 84 -12.63 -14.10 4.18
C LYS A 84 -13.97 -14.41 4.85
N VAL A 85 -15.04 -14.55 4.07
CA VAL A 85 -16.37 -14.97 4.56
C VAL A 85 -16.53 -16.51 4.52
N THR A 86 -15.52 -17.24 4.01
CA THR A 86 -15.46 -18.72 3.90
C THR A 86 -14.01 -19.22 3.90
N ASP A 87 -13.78 -20.54 3.95
CA ASP A 87 -12.48 -21.19 3.72
C ASP A 87 -12.00 -21.14 2.24
N ILE A 88 -12.48 -20.19 1.45
CA ILE A 88 -12.11 -20.05 0.04
C ILE A 88 -10.79 -19.29 -0.05
N GLU A 89 -9.82 -19.88 -0.76
CA GLU A 89 -8.55 -19.26 -1.05
C GLU A 89 -8.70 -18.13 -2.08
N LEU A 90 -7.86 -17.11 -1.98
CA LEU A 90 -7.75 -16.09 -3.03
C LEU A 90 -7.26 -16.77 -4.29
N ASN A 91 -7.82 -16.39 -5.43
CA ASN A 91 -7.33 -16.89 -6.71
C ASN A 91 -6.15 -16.03 -7.19
N GLU A 92 -5.51 -16.46 -8.27
CA GLU A 92 -4.38 -15.75 -8.87
C GLU A 92 -4.75 -14.34 -9.37
N GLU A 93 -6.00 -14.10 -9.79
CA GLU A 93 -6.48 -12.79 -10.22
C GLU A 93 -6.54 -11.80 -9.04
N ASP A 94 -7.08 -12.25 -7.90
CA ASP A 94 -7.15 -11.48 -6.65
C ASP A 94 -5.73 -11.13 -6.15
N GLU A 95 -4.82 -12.10 -6.19
CA GLU A 95 -3.43 -11.90 -5.79
C GLU A 95 -2.72 -10.90 -6.71
N ASN A 96 -2.90 -11.03 -8.02
CA ASN A 96 -2.33 -10.13 -9.01
C ASN A 96 -2.90 -8.71 -8.86
N TRP A 97 -4.18 -8.58 -8.53
CA TRP A 97 -4.79 -7.28 -8.25
C TRP A 97 -4.10 -6.58 -7.07
N ILE A 98 -3.86 -7.27 -5.95
CA ILE A 98 -3.18 -6.69 -4.78
C ILE A 98 -1.73 -6.30 -5.13
N LYS A 99 -0.99 -7.16 -5.83
CA LYS A 99 0.38 -6.84 -6.29
C LYS A 99 0.42 -5.60 -7.17
N ASN A 100 -0.53 -5.48 -8.10
CA ASN A 100 -0.63 -4.33 -9.00
C ASN A 100 -1.01 -3.05 -8.24
N ASP A 101 -1.90 -3.12 -7.24
CA ASP A 101 -2.24 -1.98 -6.38
C ASP A 101 -1.00 -1.50 -5.60
N VAL A 102 -0.22 -2.42 -5.02
CA VAL A 102 1.04 -2.10 -4.34
C VAL A 102 2.02 -1.40 -5.29
N SER A 103 2.24 -1.94 -6.50
CA SER A 103 3.16 -1.34 -7.48
C SER A 103 2.76 0.10 -7.81
N ARG A 104 1.48 0.33 -8.10
CA ARG A 104 0.96 1.66 -8.43
C ARG A 104 1.12 2.66 -7.30
N LEU A 105 0.86 2.23 -6.06
CA LEU A 105 1.03 3.08 -4.88
C LEU A 105 2.49 3.47 -4.69
N LEU A 106 3.41 2.52 -4.89
CA LEU A 106 4.85 2.79 -4.80
C LEU A 106 5.31 3.76 -5.89
N GLU A 107 4.87 3.57 -7.15
CA GLU A 107 5.17 4.47 -8.25
C GLU A 107 4.69 5.90 -7.97
N HIS A 108 3.45 6.06 -7.48
CA HIS A 108 2.92 7.38 -7.14
C HIS A 108 3.67 8.01 -5.97
N PHE A 109 4.05 7.21 -4.99
CA PHE A 109 4.81 7.70 -3.85
C PHE A 109 6.23 8.13 -4.26
N GLU A 110 6.86 7.38 -5.15
CA GLU A 110 8.17 7.75 -5.71
C GLU A 110 8.10 9.03 -6.51
N ALA A 111 7.05 9.22 -7.33
CA ALA A 111 6.84 10.46 -8.05
C ALA A 111 6.65 11.66 -7.09
N LEU A 112 6.01 11.43 -5.93
CA LEU A 112 5.79 12.46 -4.93
C LEU A 112 7.09 12.90 -4.23
N ILE A 113 7.97 11.95 -3.91
CA ILE A 113 9.20 12.23 -3.15
C ILE A 113 10.41 12.49 -4.05
N SER A 114 10.29 12.25 -5.35
CA SER A 114 11.36 12.55 -6.30
C SER A 114 11.57 14.07 -6.37
N PRO A 115 12.83 14.54 -6.44
CA PRO A 115 13.10 15.96 -6.65
C PRO A 115 12.33 16.45 -7.88
N LEU A 116 11.60 17.54 -7.73
CA LEU A 116 11.10 18.29 -8.88
C LEU A 116 12.33 18.97 -9.50
N ASP A 117 12.76 18.50 -10.67
CA ASP A 117 13.76 19.21 -11.49
C ASP A 117 13.35 20.67 -11.74
#